data_AF-A0A6G3QDW7-F1
#
_entry.id   AF-A0A6G3QDW7-F1
#
_cell.length_a   1.000
_cell.length_b   1.000
_cell.length_c   1.000
_cell.angle_alpha   90.00
_cell.angle_beta   90.00
_cell.angle_gamma   90.00
#
_symmetry.space_group_name_H-M   'P 1'
#
loop_
_entity.id
_entity.type
_entity.pdbx_description
1 polymer ?
#
loop_
_entity_poly.entity_id
_entity_poly.type
_entity_poly.pdbx_seq_one_letter_code
_entity_poly.pdbx_strand_id
1 'polypeptide(L)'
;MTTLVNEIQGHLLIAATRQEGHEAAVRFTARLDWLTSRQRAELESRFAAEHLALARASWQHTAARSAELRAEYEAKYRRLKARLAAVCLTLAATTVPLTLLLLAPLRR
;
A
#
# COMPACT_ATOMS: atom_id res chain seq x y z
N MET A 1 -13.36 -12.29 -3.02
CA MET A 1 -12.70 -12.67 -1.75
C MET A 1 -11.78 -11.56 -1.24
N THR A 2 -10.97 -10.93 -2.10
CA THR A 2 -10.08 -9.80 -1.72
C THR A 2 -10.80 -8.50 -1.34
N THR A 3 -11.95 -8.20 -1.97
CA THR A 3 -12.74 -6.99 -1.67
C THR A 3 -13.34 -7.00 -0.27
N LEU A 4 -13.95 -8.11 0.13
CA LEU A 4 -14.54 -8.29 1.46
C LEU A 4 -13.50 -8.19 2.58
N VAL A 5 -12.31 -8.77 2.38
CA VAL A 5 -11.21 -8.67 3.35
C VAL A 5 -10.75 -7.23 3.51
N ASN A 6 -10.67 -6.47 2.42
CA ASN A 6 -10.27 -5.06 2.46
C ASN A 6 -11.31 -4.19 3.18
N GLU A 7 -12.59 -4.43 2.96
CA GLU A 7 -13.68 -3.73 3.66
C GLU A 7 -13.65 -4.02 5.16
N ILE A 8 -13.53 -5.29 5.55
CA ILE A 8 -13.42 -5.69 6.96
C ILE A 8 -12.18 -5.06 7.60
N GLN A 9 -11.03 -5.11 6.95
CA GLN A 9 -9.81 -4.48 7.45
C GLN A 9 -9.98 -2.96 7.62
N GLY A 10 -10.63 -2.28 6.67
CA GLY A 10 -10.94 -0.85 6.78
C GLY A 10 -11.83 -0.54 7.98
N HIS A 11 -12.87 -1.33 8.20
CA HIS A 11 -13.75 -1.18 9.37
C HIS A 11 -13.01 -1.42 10.69
N LEU A 12 -12.20 -2.48 10.76
CA LEU A 12 -11.40 -2.80 11.94
C LEU A 12 -10.38 -1.70 12.25
N LEU A 13 -9.72 -1.15 11.23
CA LEU A 13 -8.77 -0.06 11.40
C LEU A 13 -9.44 1.20 11.97
N ILE A 14 -10.60 1.59 11.43
CA ILE A 14 -11.35 2.75 11.94
C ILE A 14 -11.83 2.51 13.38
N ALA A 15 -12.30 1.31 13.69
CA ALA A 15 -12.74 0.95 15.03
C ALA A 15 -11.59 0.99 16.05
N ALA A 16 -10.44 0.42 15.69
CA ALA A 16 -9.23 0.43 16.51
C ALA A 16 -8.75 1.85 16.79
N THR A 17 -8.63 2.70 15.76
CA THR A 17 -8.17 4.08 15.92
C THR A 17 -9.14 4.95 16.73
N ARG A 18 -10.45 4.67 16.65
CA ARG A 18 -11.42 5.35 17.52
C ARG A 18 -11.20 5.01 18.99
N GLN A 19 -10.95 3.74 19.29
CA GLN A 19 -10.65 3.28 20.64
C GLN A 19 -9.32 3.87 21.14
N GLU A 20 -8.26 3.80 20.33
CA GLU A 20 -6.96 4.39 20.65
C GLU A 20 -7.05 5.90 20.91
N GLY A 21 -7.82 6.62 20.08
CA GLY A 21 -8.06 8.05 20.26
C GLY A 21 -8.77 8.36 21.57
N HIS A 22 -9.76 7.56 21.96
CA HIS A 22 -10.45 7.73 23.24
C HIS A 22 -9.53 7.43 24.44
N GLU A 23 -8.77 6.34 24.40
CA GLU A 23 -7.81 5.99 25.45
C GLU A 23 -6.70 7.04 25.58
N ALA A 24 -6.19 7.55 24.46
CA ALA A 24 -5.23 8.64 24.43
C ALA A 24 -5.81 9.93 25.04
N ALA A 25 -7.08 10.22 24.75
CA ALA A 25 -7.79 11.36 25.31
C ALA A 25 -7.91 11.26 26.84
N VAL A 26 -8.36 10.11 27.35
CA VAL A 26 -8.48 9.85 28.80
C VAL A 26 -7.10 9.95 29.47
N ARG A 27 -6.06 9.36 28.88
CA ARG A 27 -4.69 9.48 29.41
C ARG A 27 -4.19 10.92 29.43
N PHE A 28 -4.59 11.73 28.46
CA PHE A 28 -4.20 13.14 28.37
C PHE A 28 -4.93 13.99 29.42
N THR A 29 -6.25 13.85 29.54
CA THR A 29 -7.06 14.61 30.50
C THR A 29 -6.88 14.18 31.94
N ALA A 30 -6.48 12.94 32.21
CA ALA A 30 -6.14 12.45 33.54
C ALA A 30 -4.96 13.19 34.19
N ARG A 31 -4.14 13.89 33.39
CA ARG A 31 -3.02 14.73 33.87
C ARG A 31 -3.43 16.17 34.18
N LEU A 32 -4.70 16.51 33.96
CA LEU A 32 -5.25 17.86 34.09
C LEU A 32 -6.27 17.89 35.22
N ASP A 33 -5.77 17.98 36.46
CA ASP A 33 -6.58 17.90 37.69
C ASP A 33 -7.47 19.12 37.92
N TRP A 34 -7.20 20.22 37.23
CA TRP A 34 -7.98 21.46 37.30
C TRP A 34 -9.25 21.45 36.44
N LEU A 35 -9.45 20.40 35.62
CA LEU A 35 -10.63 20.28 34.76
C LEU A 35 -11.83 19.74 35.53
N THR A 36 -12.98 20.39 35.36
CA THR A 36 -14.26 19.82 35.77
C THR A 36 -14.62 18.61 34.89
N SER A 37 -15.48 17.72 35.40
CA SER A 37 -15.93 16.53 34.66
C SER A 37 -16.54 16.87 33.29
N ARG A 38 -17.25 18.01 33.18
CA ARG A 38 -17.83 18.48 31.91
C ARG A 38 -16.76 18.92 30.91
N GLN A 39 -15.79 19.71 31.37
CA GLN A 39 -14.68 20.17 30.52
C GLN A 39 -13.80 18.99 30.07
N ARG A 40 -13.60 18.01 30.97
CA ARG A 40 -12.89 16.77 30.65
C ARG A 40 -13.59 15.98 29.55
N ALA A 41 -14.89 15.70 29.68
CA ALA A 41 -15.65 14.96 28.67
C ALA A 41 -15.67 15.67 27.30
N GLU A 42 -15.80 17.01 27.29
CA GLU A 42 -15.76 17.79 26.07
C GLU A 42 -14.39 17.74 25.39
N LEU A 43 -13.32 17.90 26.16
CA LEU A 43 -11.95 17.83 25.64
C LEU A 43 -11.63 16.42 25.13
N GLU A 44 -12.07 15.38 25.83
CA GLU A 44 -11.87 13.99 25.41
C GLU A 44 -12.56 13.71 24.06
N SER A 45 -13.79 14.17 23.89
CA SER A 45 -14.53 14.01 22.63
C SER A 45 -13.84 14.75 21.48
N ARG A 46 -13.39 16.00 21.70
CA ARG A 46 -12.70 16.79 20.67
C ARG A 46 -11.35 16.18 20.31
N PHE A 47 -10.58 15.74 21.31
CA PHE A 47 -9.30 15.07 21.10
C PHE A 47 -9.47 13.80 20.29
N ALA A 48 -10.42 12.93 20.64
CA ALA A 48 -10.65 11.68 19.93
C ALA A 48 -11.07 11.93 18.47
N ALA A 49 -11.88 12.97 18.22
CA ALA A 49 -12.26 13.36 16.86
C ALA A 49 -11.04 13.81 16.04
N GLU A 50 -10.17 14.64 16.60
CA GLU A 50 -8.98 15.09 15.87
C GLU A 50 -7.91 14.02 15.73
N HIS A 51 -7.79 13.14 16.70
CA HIS A 51 -6.92 11.97 16.58
C HIS A 51 -7.33 11.11 15.37
N LEU A 52 -8.63 10.86 15.21
CA LEU A 52 -9.15 10.12 14.06
C LEU A 52 -8.95 10.87 12.74
N ALA A 53 -9.12 12.19 12.72
CA ALA A 53 -8.90 13.01 11.53
C ALA A 53 -7.42 12.97 11.08
N LEU A 54 -6.49 13.13 12.01
CA LEU A 54 -5.06 13.05 11.75
C LEU A 54 -4.63 11.66 11.26
N ALA A 55 -5.13 10.60 11.91
CA ALA A 55 -4.84 9.22 11.48
C ALA A 55 -5.32 8.97 10.04
N ARG A 56 -6.53 9.40 9.70
CA ARG A 56 -7.06 9.30 8.32
C ARG A 56 -6.19 10.04 7.31
N ALA A 57 -5.80 11.27 7.61
CA ALA A 57 -4.94 12.06 6.73
C ALA A 57 -3.58 11.38 6.52
N SER A 58 -3.00 10.83 7.59
CA SER A 58 -1.74 10.06 7.52
C SER A 58 -1.88 8.84 6.61
N TRP A 59 -2.93 8.02 6.77
CA TRP A 59 -3.15 6.86 5.91
C TRP A 59 -3.39 7.24 4.46
N GLN A 60 -4.14 8.30 4.18
CA GLN A 60 -4.37 8.79 2.82
C GLN A 60 -3.04 9.20 2.17
N HIS A 61 -2.18 9.91 2.91
CA HIS A 61 -0.87 10.29 2.44
C HIS A 61 0.01 9.07 2.15
N THR A 62 0.07 8.10 3.07
CA THR A 62 0.82 6.85 2.86
C THR A 62 0.28 6.04 1.68
N ALA A 63 -1.03 5.95 1.53
CA ALA A 63 -1.67 5.27 0.41
C ALA A 63 -1.28 5.94 -0.93
N ALA A 64 -1.39 7.26 -1.02
CA ALA A 64 -0.99 8.02 -2.21
C ALA A 64 0.49 7.80 -2.55
N ARG A 65 1.38 7.89 -1.55
CA ARG A 65 2.81 7.66 -1.76
C ARG A 65 3.13 6.23 -2.18
N SER A 66 2.43 5.24 -1.62
CA SER A 66 2.60 3.85 -2.00
C SER A 66 2.17 3.58 -3.45
N ALA A 67 1.11 4.24 -3.92
CA ALA A 67 0.65 4.14 -5.30
C ALA A 67 1.65 4.76 -6.28
N GLU A 68 2.22 5.91 -5.93
CA GLU A 68 3.28 6.57 -6.71
C GLU A 68 4.52 5.68 -6.83
N LEU A 69 5.03 5.17 -5.70
CA LEU A 69 6.15 4.23 -5.69
C LEU A 69 5.85 3.00 -6.54
N ARG A 70 4.65 2.42 -6.40
CA ARG A 70 4.25 1.25 -7.19
C ARG A 70 4.24 1.56 -8.68
N ALA A 71 3.75 2.72 -9.09
CA ALA A 71 3.74 3.13 -10.49
C ALA A 71 5.18 3.24 -11.05
N GLU A 72 6.11 3.82 -10.28
CA GLU A 72 7.53 3.88 -10.68
C GLU A 72 8.16 2.50 -10.83
N TYR A 73 7.94 1.60 -9.86
CA TYR A 73 8.45 0.24 -9.90
C TYR A 73 7.87 -0.56 -11.06
N GLU A 74 6.56 -0.45 -11.29
CA GLU A 74 5.90 -1.12 -12.41
C GLU A 74 6.40 -0.60 -13.76
N ALA A 75 6.67 0.70 -13.89
CA ALA A 75 7.26 1.26 -15.10
C ALA A 75 8.67 0.68 -15.37
N LYS A 76 9.53 0.62 -14.34
CA LYS A 76 10.86 0.01 -14.42
C LYS A 76 10.77 -1.48 -14.78
N TYR A 77 9.87 -2.21 -14.14
CA TYR A 77 9.65 -3.63 -14.38
C TYR A 77 9.14 -3.91 -15.79
N ARG A 78 8.16 -3.13 -16.28
CA ARG A 78 7.66 -3.23 -17.66
C ARG A 78 8.78 -3.02 -18.68
N ARG A 79 9.66 -2.05 -18.46
CA ARG A 79 10.82 -1.81 -19.33
C ARG A 79 11.80 -2.98 -19.33
N LEU A 80 12.10 -3.53 -18.15
CA LEU A 80 12.98 -4.70 -18.04
C LEU A 80 12.38 -5.94 -18.72
N LYS A 81 11.09 -6.20 -18.48
CA LYS A 81 10.34 -7.29 -19.09
C LYS A 81 10.34 -7.17 -20.62
N ALA A 82 10.12 -5.97 -21.15
CA ALA A 82 10.17 -5.73 -22.60
C ALA A 82 11.58 -5.99 -23.18
N ARG A 83 12.64 -5.57 -22.50
CA ARG A 83 14.02 -5.86 -22.93
C ARG A 83 14.34 -7.35 -22.92
N LEU A 84 13.95 -8.06 -21.87
CA LEU A 84 14.13 -9.51 -21.79
C LEU A 84 13.35 -10.24 -22.88
N ALA A 85 12.09 -9.86 -23.10
CA ALA A 85 11.27 -10.41 -24.19
C ALA A 85 11.93 -10.17 -25.56
N ALA A 86 12.45 -8.96 -25.81
CA ALA A 86 13.17 -8.66 -27.04
C ALA A 86 14.43 -9.53 -27.21
N VAL A 87 15.25 -9.69 -26.17
CA VAL A 87 16.44 -10.57 -26.21
C VAL A 87 16.07 -12.03 -26.45
N CYS A 88 15.03 -12.55 -25.80
CA CYS A 88 14.56 -13.91 -26.04
C CYS A 88 14.06 -14.09 -27.48
N LEU A 89 13.31 -13.12 -28.01
CA LEU A 89 12.83 -13.14 -29.39
C LEU A 89 13.98 -13.08 -30.39
N THR A 90 14.98 -12.21 -30.19
CA THR A 90 16.15 -12.14 -31.09
C THR A 90 17.00 -13.41 -31.03
N LEU A 91 17.17 -14.00 -29.84
CA LEU A 91 17.88 -15.27 -29.70
C LEU A 91 17.13 -16.40 -30.40
N ALA A 92 15.81 -16.51 -30.21
CA ALA A 92 15.00 -17.50 -30.92
C ALA A 92 15.05 -17.30 -32.44
N ALA A 93 14.92 -16.05 -32.91
CA ALA A 93 14.95 -15.73 -34.33
C ALA A 93 16.29 -16.01 -35.01
N THR A 94 17.41 -16.03 -34.28
CA THR A 94 18.73 -16.34 -34.83
C THR A 94 19.11 -17.82 -34.68
N THR A 95 18.81 -18.42 -33.52
CA THR A 95 19.19 -19.80 -33.21
C THR A 95 18.34 -20.82 -33.96
N VAL A 96 17.05 -20.58 -34.15
CA VAL A 96 16.15 -21.49 -34.89
C VAL A 96 16.57 -21.67 -36.36
N PRO A 97 16.77 -20.60 -37.17
CA PRO A 97 17.21 -20.79 -38.55
C PRO A 97 18.63 -21.34 -38.62
N LEU A 98 19.54 -20.94 -37.72
CA LEU A 98 20.91 -21.47 -37.68
C LEU A 98 20.94 -22.97 -37.41
N THR A 99 20.18 -23.44 -36.42
CA THR A 99 20.06 -24.88 -36.13
C THR A 99 19.42 -25.65 -37.28
N LEU A 100 18.41 -25.07 -37.94
CA LEU A 100 17.75 -25.68 -39.11
C LEU A 100 18.71 -25.79 -40.31
N LEU A 101 19.55 -24.77 -40.54
CA LEU A 101 20.61 -24.77 -41.55
C LEU A 101 21.71 -25.80 -41.26
N LEU A 102 22.08 -25.98 -39.98
CA LEU A 102 23.09 -26.96 -39.56
C LEU A 102 22.58 -28.40 -39.58
N LEU A 103 21.28 -28.62 -39.38
CA LEU A 103 20.64 -29.95 -39.47
C LEU A 103 20.25 -30.34 -40.90
N ALA A 104 20.06 -29.37 -41.80
CA ALA A 104 19.81 -29.62 -43.22
C ALA A 104 20.85 -30.52 -43.93
N PRO A 105 22.18 -30.37 -43.71
CA PRO A 105 23.18 -31.25 -44.32
C PRO A 105 23.23 -32.66 -43.73
N LEU A 106 22.72 -32.91 -42.52
CA LEU A 106 22.65 -34.25 -41.93
C LEU A 106 21.43 -35.06 -42.40
N ARG A 107 20.48 -34.41 -43.07
CA ARG A 107 19.21 -35.01 -43.52
C ARG A 107 19.18 -35.33 -45.03
N ARG A 108 20.27 -35.07 -45.75
CA ARG A 108 20.51 -35.50 -47.14
C ARG A 108 21.50 -36.66 -47.14
#